data_AF-A0A957JEL6-F1
#
_entry.id   AF-A0A957JEL6-F1
#
_cell.length_a   1.000
_cell.length_b   1.000
_cell.length_c   1.000
_cell.angle_alpha   90.00
_cell.angle_beta   90.00
_cell.angle_gamma   90.00
#
_symmetry.space_group_name_H-M   'P 1'
#
loop_
_entity.id
_entity.type
_entity.pdbx_description
1 polymer ?
#
loop_
_entity_poly.entity_id
_entity_poly.type
_entity_poly.pdbx_seq_one_letter_code
_entity_poly.pdbx_strand_id
1 'polypeptide(L)'
;IYVATTTTNQVYAFNATGAPFVTEFVGVGVNINAESDVPEYGLSSPDNLAKDALGNLYIVEDNSGKSDIWVATPDLDGDGHADQVVLAATLTTPGAEATGIYFNLPRDPYTLYVNVQHADDGNDMTIAIDKNSSWLPR
;
A
#
# COMPACT_ATOMS: atom_id res chain seq x y z
N ILE A 1 1.65 -14.52 -5.18
CA ILE A 1 0.73 -13.46 -5.68
C ILE A 1 0.10 -12.83 -4.46
N TYR A 2 -0.19 -11.53 -4.50
CA TYR A 2 -0.98 -10.87 -3.46
C TYR A 2 -2.26 -10.31 -4.07
N VAL A 3 -3.34 -10.29 -3.31
CA VAL A 3 -4.66 -9.83 -3.75
C VAL A 3 -5.25 -8.96 -2.66
N ALA A 4 -5.54 -7.70 -2.97
CA ALA A 4 -6.27 -6.82 -2.06
C ALA A 4 -7.78 -7.02 -2.26
N THR A 5 -8.55 -6.86 -1.19
CA THR A 5 -10.00 -6.92 -1.20
C THR A 5 -10.57 -5.64 -0.62
N THR A 6 -10.83 -4.65 -1.48
CA THR A 6 -11.27 -3.30 -1.13
C THR A 6 -12.46 -3.31 -0.17
N THR A 7 -13.49 -4.11 -0.43
CA THR A 7 -14.71 -4.10 0.39
C THR A 7 -14.56 -4.74 1.77
N THR A 8 -13.60 -5.64 1.96
CA THR A 8 -13.49 -6.44 3.18
C THR A 8 -12.26 -6.10 4.02
N ASN A 9 -11.38 -5.22 3.54
CA ASN A 9 -10.19 -4.70 4.24
C ASN A 9 -9.13 -5.78 4.54
N GLN A 10 -8.82 -6.62 3.56
CA GLN A 10 -7.73 -7.59 3.63
C GLN A 10 -6.79 -7.52 2.43
N VAL A 11 -5.59 -8.06 2.64
CA VAL A 11 -4.69 -8.48 1.57
C VAL A 11 -4.35 -9.95 1.77
N TYR A 12 -4.61 -10.79 0.77
CA TYR A 12 -4.27 -12.21 0.79
C TYR A 12 -2.97 -12.50 0.06
N ALA A 13 -2.15 -13.40 0.61
CA ALA A 13 -1.05 -14.04 -0.11
C ALA A 13 -1.49 -15.39 -0.68
N PHE A 14 -1.10 -15.66 -1.93
CA PHE A 14 -1.40 -16.88 -2.66
C PHE A 14 -0.15 -17.50 -3.28
N ASN A 15 0.03 -18.81 -3.09
CA ASN A 15 0.98 -19.63 -3.82
C ASN A 15 0.24 -20.81 -4.48
N ALA A 16 0.44 -20.99 -5.79
CA ALA A 16 -0.16 -22.09 -6.56
C ALA A 16 0.78 -23.29 -6.76
N THR A 17 2.05 -23.15 -6.37
CA THR A 17 3.13 -24.08 -6.74
C THR A 17 3.72 -24.75 -5.51
N GLY A 18 4.21 -25.98 -5.67
CA GLY A 18 4.74 -26.77 -4.56
C GLY A 18 3.63 -27.17 -3.58
N ALA A 19 3.62 -26.54 -2.41
CA ALA A 19 2.55 -26.66 -1.42
C ALA A 19 1.63 -25.41 -1.54
N PRO A 20 0.49 -25.51 -2.24
CA PRO A 20 -0.35 -24.35 -2.48
C PRO A 20 -1.03 -23.86 -1.19
N PHE A 21 -1.19 -22.55 -1.07
CA PHE A 21 -1.88 -21.92 0.06
C PHE A 21 -2.52 -20.59 -0.32
N VAL A 22 -3.51 -20.19 0.47
CA VAL A 22 -4.03 -18.82 0.58
C VAL A 22 -4.00 -18.47 2.06
N THR A 23 -3.45 -17.31 2.41
CA THR A 23 -3.42 -16.80 3.78
C THR A 23 -3.78 -15.31 3.78
N GLU A 24 -4.46 -14.86 4.83
CA GLU A 24 -4.71 -13.44 5.08
C GLU A 24 -3.38 -12.80 5.50
N PHE A 25 -2.67 -12.17 4.56
CA PHE A 25 -1.34 -11.65 4.82
C PHE A 25 -1.38 -10.33 5.61
N VAL A 26 -2.36 -9.48 5.31
CA VAL A 26 -2.67 -8.28 6.09
C VAL A 26 -4.17 -8.27 6.36
N GLY A 27 -4.54 -8.06 7.62
CA GLY A 27 -5.94 -8.07 8.05
C GLY A 27 -6.18 -7.19 9.28
N VAL A 28 -7.31 -6.50 9.27
CA VAL A 28 -7.79 -5.72 10.41
C VAL A 28 -8.03 -6.63 11.62
N GLY A 29 -7.45 -6.29 12.77
CA GLY A 29 -7.52 -7.09 13.99
C GLY A 29 -6.56 -8.28 14.01
N VAL A 30 -5.75 -8.46 12.97
CA VAL A 30 -4.69 -9.48 12.87
C VAL A 30 -3.34 -8.82 13.12
N ASN A 31 -2.87 -8.01 12.17
CA ASN A 31 -1.57 -7.33 12.20
C ASN A 31 -1.65 -5.83 11.86
N ILE A 32 -2.87 -5.30 11.70
CA ILE A 32 -3.16 -3.88 11.57
C ILE A 32 -4.52 -3.55 12.22
N ASN A 33 -4.69 -2.33 12.71
CA ASN A 33 -5.96 -1.88 13.28
C ASN A 33 -6.92 -1.39 12.18
N ALA A 34 -8.23 -1.40 12.46
CA ALA A 34 -9.20 -0.72 11.61
C ALA A 34 -9.04 0.80 11.75
N GLU A 35 -9.38 1.55 10.71
CA GLU A 35 -9.44 3.02 10.80
C GLU A 35 -10.44 3.49 11.89
N SER A 36 -11.50 2.72 12.15
CA SER A 36 -12.47 3.00 13.22
C SER A 36 -11.90 2.88 14.63
N ASP A 37 -10.81 2.15 14.81
CA ASP A 37 -10.29 1.76 16.13
C ASP A 37 -9.18 2.69 16.63
N VAL A 38 -8.47 3.35 15.70
CA VAL A 38 -7.39 4.30 16.01
C VAL A 38 -7.72 5.62 15.29
N PRO A 39 -7.97 6.73 16.01
CA PRO A 39 -8.50 7.97 15.45
C PRO A 39 -7.68 8.65 14.35
N GLU A 40 -6.49 8.12 14.06
CA GLU A 40 -5.54 8.73 13.13
C GLU A 40 -5.27 7.81 11.94
N TYR A 41 -5.03 6.50 12.13
CA TYR A 41 -4.65 5.60 11.04
C TYR A 41 -5.10 4.14 11.29
N GLY A 42 -5.68 3.52 10.28
CA GLY A 42 -5.96 2.08 10.22
C GLY A 42 -6.41 1.67 8.82
N LEU A 43 -6.33 0.39 8.50
CA LEU A 43 -6.56 -0.08 7.14
C LEU A 43 -8.03 0.01 6.73
N SER A 44 -8.30 0.64 5.58
CA SER A 44 -9.62 0.69 4.95
C SER A 44 -9.49 0.74 3.43
N SER A 45 -10.30 -0.03 2.71
CA SER A 45 -10.34 -0.02 1.23
C SER A 45 -9.00 -0.28 0.53
N PRO A 46 -8.18 -1.28 0.92
CA PRO A 46 -6.94 -1.58 0.20
C PRO A 46 -7.24 -2.02 -1.24
N ASP A 47 -6.53 -1.47 -2.22
CA ASP A 47 -6.77 -1.74 -3.64
C ASP A 47 -5.47 -2.13 -4.37
N ASN A 48 -4.54 -1.19 -4.55
CA ASN A 48 -3.37 -1.42 -5.38
C ASN A 48 -2.17 -1.89 -4.57
N LEU A 49 -1.37 -2.77 -5.17
CA LEU A 49 -0.26 -3.44 -4.52
C LEU A 49 1.03 -3.32 -5.33
N ALA A 50 2.15 -3.05 -4.66
CA ALA A 50 3.49 -3.11 -5.25
C ALA A 50 4.46 -3.81 -4.33
N LYS A 51 5.39 -4.60 -4.90
CA LYS A 51 6.52 -5.14 -4.14
C LYS A 51 7.78 -4.34 -4.42
N ASP A 52 8.54 -4.05 -3.36
CA ASP A 52 9.88 -3.51 -3.52
C ASP A 52 10.92 -4.63 -3.79
N ALA A 53 12.17 -4.23 -4.01
CA ALA A 53 13.27 -5.14 -4.27
C ALA A 53 13.72 -5.95 -3.03
N LEU A 54 13.30 -5.55 -1.82
CA LEU A 54 13.59 -6.23 -0.56
C LEU A 54 12.47 -7.22 -0.18
N GLY A 55 11.35 -7.20 -0.89
CA GLY A 55 10.22 -8.09 -0.68
C GLY A 55 9.09 -7.49 0.16
N ASN A 56 9.20 -6.24 0.61
CA ASN A 56 8.11 -5.56 1.30
C ASN A 56 6.95 -5.32 0.32
N LEU A 57 5.72 -5.39 0.83
CA LEU A 57 4.51 -5.14 0.08
C LEU A 57 3.94 -3.76 0.44
N TYR A 58 3.88 -2.88 -0.53
CA TYR A 58 3.23 -1.59 -0.44
C TYR A 58 1.76 -1.77 -0.84
N ILE A 59 0.88 -1.24 -0.01
CA ILE A 59 -0.58 -1.34 -0.13
C ILE A 59 -1.11 0.08 -0.17
N VAL A 60 -1.89 0.39 -1.20
CA VAL A 60 -2.54 1.69 -1.37
C VAL A 60 -4.03 1.53 -1.20
N GLU A 61 -4.63 2.44 -0.45
CA GLU A 61 -6.08 2.49 -0.23
C GLU A 61 -6.79 3.32 -1.30
N ASP A 62 -8.01 2.92 -1.65
CA ASP A 62 -8.92 3.67 -2.53
C ASP A 62 -9.95 4.46 -1.68
N ASN A 63 -9.43 5.35 -0.82
CA ASN A 63 -10.23 6.21 0.05
C ASN A 63 -10.15 7.67 -0.45
N SER A 64 -11.30 8.31 -0.59
CA SER A 64 -11.37 9.72 -1.04
C SER A 64 -10.91 10.69 0.05
N GLY A 65 -9.94 11.55 -0.27
CA GLY A 65 -9.45 12.63 0.61
C GLY A 65 -8.50 12.19 1.73
N LYS A 66 -8.34 10.88 1.94
CA LYS A 66 -7.37 10.28 2.86
C LYS A 66 -7.02 8.86 2.37
N SER A 67 -6.14 8.79 1.38
CA SER A 67 -5.67 7.51 0.83
C SER A 67 -4.28 7.20 1.40
N ASP A 68 -4.23 6.22 2.30
CA ASP A 68 -2.98 5.82 2.96
C ASP A 68 -2.16 4.85 2.10
N ILE A 69 -0.84 4.93 2.25
CA ILE A 69 0.12 3.97 1.75
C ILE A 69 0.71 3.23 2.96
N TRP A 70 0.43 1.93 3.02
CA TRP A 70 0.95 1.02 4.03
C TRP A 70 2.11 0.18 3.49
N VAL A 71 3.02 -0.23 4.38
CA VAL A 71 4.12 -1.14 4.08
C VAL A 71 4.02 -2.34 4.99
N ALA A 72 3.80 -3.51 4.39
CA ALA A 72 3.83 -4.80 5.05
C ALA A 72 5.18 -5.50 4.81
N THR A 73 5.86 -5.89 5.88
CA THR A 73 7.13 -6.63 5.80
C THR A 73 6.88 -8.10 5.44
N PRO A 74 7.88 -8.83 4.90
CA PRO A 74 7.78 -10.27 4.72
C PRO A 74 7.40 -11.01 6.02
N ASP A 75 6.68 -12.11 5.87
CA ASP A 75 6.46 -13.14 6.90
C ASP A 75 7.78 -13.90 7.13
N LEU A 76 8.47 -13.64 8.25
CA LEU A 76 9.74 -14.29 8.57
C LEU A 76 9.58 -15.44 9.57
N ASP A 77 8.50 -15.47 10.35
CA ASP A 77 8.24 -16.51 11.34
C ASP A 77 7.40 -17.68 10.80
N GLY A 78 6.81 -17.51 9.61
CA GLY A 78 6.09 -18.51 8.85
C GLY A 78 4.64 -18.72 9.30
N ASP A 79 4.05 -17.77 10.02
CA ASP A 79 2.67 -17.87 10.50
C ASP A 79 1.60 -17.53 9.42
N GLY A 80 2.05 -17.00 8.27
CA GLY A 80 1.21 -16.63 7.14
C GLY A 80 0.79 -15.16 7.12
N HIS A 81 1.22 -14.35 8.08
CA HIS A 81 0.92 -12.93 8.21
C HIS A 81 2.17 -12.07 8.00
N ALA A 82 2.01 -10.83 7.56
CA ALA A 82 3.10 -9.88 7.57
C ALA A 82 3.55 -9.61 9.01
N ASP A 83 4.87 -9.71 9.29
CA ASP A 83 5.42 -9.48 10.63
C ASP A 83 5.13 -8.05 11.16
N GLN A 84 5.09 -7.07 10.25
CA GLN A 84 4.80 -5.66 10.55
C GLN A 84 4.01 -5.04 9.42
N VAL A 85 3.08 -4.16 9.78
CA VAL A 85 2.38 -3.26 8.85
C VAL A 85 2.47 -1.84 9.39
N VAL A 86 3.08 -0.93 8.63
CA VAL A 86 3.34 0.45 9.05
C VAL A 86 2.87 1.44 8.02
N LEU A 87 2.38 2.60 8.47
CA LEU A 87 2.03 3.72 7.60
C LEU A 87 3.31 4.34 7.01
N ALA A 88 3.35 4.51 5.69
CA ALA A 88 4.45 5.16 4.99
C ALA A 88 4.12 6.58 4.54
N ALA A 89 2.90 6.82 4.05
CA ALA A 89 2.45 8.12 3.59
C ALA A 89 0.92 8.21 3.57
N THR A 90 0.38 9.43 3.55
CA THR A 90 -1.05 9.71 3.38
C THR A 90 -1.22 10.74 2.27
N LEU A 91 -2.08 10.44 1.29
CA LEU A 91 -2.58 11.42 0.33
C LEU A 91 -3.76 12.17 0.96
N THR A 92 -3.61 13.49 1.15
CA THR A 92 -4.62 14.34 1.81
C THR A 92 -5.28 15.34 0.86
N THR A 93 -5.09 15.19 -0.45
CA THR A 93 -5.71 16.09 -1.44
C THR A 93 -7.23 15.85 -1.43
N PRO A 94 -8.07 16.89 -1.26
CA PRO A 94 -9.53 16.74 -1.25
C PRO A 94 -10.06 16.00 -2.49
N GLY A 95 -10.97 15.05 -2.28
CA GLY A 95 -11.56 14.21 -3.33
C GLY A 95 -10.64 13.11 -3.85
N ALA A 96 -9.33 13.31 -3.76
CA ALA A 96 -8.35 12.47 -4.43
C ALA A 96 -8.23 11.08 -3.80
N GLU A 97 -8.00 10.11 -4.69
CA GLU A 97 -7.77 8.70 -4.38
C GLU A 97 -6.47 8.29 -5.07
N ALA A 98 -5.64 7.48 -4.42
CA ALA A 98 -4.50 6.91 -5.12
C ALA A 98 -4.95 5.68 -5.93
N THR A 99 -4.47 5.58 -7.17
CA THR A 99 -4.85 4.52 -8.13
C THR A 99 -3.61 3.98 -8.84
N GLY A 100 -3.20 2.79 -8.47
CA GLY A 100 -1.99 2.15 -8.98
C GLY A 100 -0.70 2.64 -8.31
N ILE A 101 0.19 1.68 -8.06
CA ILE A 101 1.46 1.88 -7.39
C ILE A 101 2.49 0.91 -7.99
N TYR A 102 3.72 1.37 -8.20
CA TYR A 102 4.81 0.52 -8.69
C TYR A 102 6.19 1.11 -8.42
N PHE A 103 7.20 0.24 -8.28
CA PHE A 103 8.61 0.63 -8.26
C PHE A 103 9.18 0.65 -9.68
N ASN A 104 10.15 1.53 -9.95
CA ASN A 104 10.86 1.59 -11.24
C ASN A 104 11.88 0.45 -11.41
N LEU A 105 11.38 -0.79 -11.38
CA LEU A 105 12.20 -1.98 -11.49
C LEU A 105 12.50 -2.35 -12.96
N PRO A 106 13.69 -2.89 -13.24
CA PRO A 106 14.83 -3.06 -12.35
C PRO A 106 15.79 -1.85 -12.35
N ARG A 107 15.44 -0.76 -13.03
CA ARG A 107 16.38 0.34 -13.36
C ARG A 107 16.74 1.20 -12.15
N ASP A 108 15.74 1.55 -11.34
CA ASP A 108 15.89 2.29 -10.11
C ASP A 108 14.90 1.73 -9.05
N PRO A 109 15.33 0.76 -8.24
CA PRO A 109 14.46 0.11 -7.26
C PRO A 109 14.05 1.01 -6.10
N TYR A 110 14.56 2.25 -6.02
CA TYR A 110 14.31 3.16 -4.89
C TYR A 110 13.30 4.27 -5.22
N THR A 111 12.82 4.33 -6.46
CA THR A 111 11.77 5.28 -6.85
C THR A 111 10.42 4.56 -6.92
N LEU A 112 9.50 5.01 -6.09
CA LEU A 112 8.10 4.58 -6.04
C LEU A 112 7.24 5.56 -6.84
N TYR A 113 6.40 5.05 -7.72
CA TYR A 113 5.39 5.82 -8.43
C TYR A 113 4.01 5.47 -7.90
N VAL A 114 3.18 6.49 -7.69
CA VAL A 114 1.77 6.38 -7.28
C VAL A 114 0.96 7.29 -8.19
N ASN A 115 -0.12 6.81 -8.80
CA ASN A 115 -1.03 7.70 -9.50
C ASN A 115 -2.15 8.16 -8.57
N VAL A 116 -2.68 9.34 -8.86
CA VAL A 116 -3.73 10.03 -8.13
C VAL A 116 -4.86 10.32 -9.10
N GLN A 117 -6.08 9.94 -8.73
CA GLN A 117 -7.33 10.17 -9.47
C GLN A 117 -8.34 10.94 -8.63
N HIS A 118 -9.39 11.44 -9.30
CA HIS A 118 -10.58 12.03 -8.67
C HIS A 118 -10.29 13.21 -7.74
N ALA A 119 -9.17 13.91 -7.92
CA ALA A 119 -8.94 15.14 -7.15
C ALA A 119 -10.07 16.16 -7.43
N ASP A 120 -10.58 16.82 -6.39
CA ASP A 120 -11.69 17.77 -6.51
C ASP A 120 -11.39 18.95 -7.46
N ASP A 121 -10.10 19.31 -7.57
CA ASP A 121 -9.61 20.34 -8.48
C ASP A 121 -9.32 19.81 -9.91
N GLY A 122 -9.56 18.52 -10.15
CA GLY A 122 -9.31 17.82 -11.41
C GLY A 122 -7.84 17.56 -11.72
N ASN A 123 -6.93 17.82 -10.78
CA ASN A 123 -5.50 17.70 -10.98
C ASN A 123 -4.99 16.28 -10.68
N ASP A 124 -5.45 15.32 -11.48
CA ASP A 124 -4.96 13.95 -11.46
C ASP A 124 -3.50 13.90 -11.93
N MET A 125 -2.66 13.10 -11.25
CA MET A 125 -1.22 13.07 -11.52
C MET A 125 -0.56 11.76 -11.15
N THR A 126 0.66 11.57 -11.63
CA THR A 126 1.57 10.55 -11.10
C THR A 126 2.63 11.23 -10.25
N ILE A 127 2.77 10.79 -9.01
CA ILE A 127 3.78 11.26 -8.06
C ILE A 127 4.93 10.25 -8.06
N ALA A 128 6.17 10.76 -8.16
CA ALA A 128 7.38 9.98 -7.92
C ALA A 128 7.91 10.31 -6.51
N ILE A 129 8.10 9.27 -5.69
CA ILE A 129 8.63 9.34 -4.34
C ILE A 129 9.99 8.65 -4.36
N ASP A 130 11.04 9.42 -4.09
CA ASP A 130 12.41 8.91 -3.98
C ASP A 130 13.15 9.64 -2.85
N LYS A 131 14.26 9.05 -2.39
CA LYS A 131 15.09 9.61 -1.30
C LYS A 131 15.88 10.87 -1.70
N ASN A 132 15.99 11.16 -2.99
CA ASN A 132 16.77 12.26 -3.57
C ASN A 132 15.89 13.43 -4.05
N SER A 133 14.60 13.42 -3.74
CA SER A 133 13.63 14.37 -4.25
C SER A 133 13.84 15.75 -3.63
N SER A 134 14.78 16.50 -4.21
CA SER A 134 15.10 17.87 -3.87
C SER A 134 13.97 18.80 -4.36
N TRP A 135 12.85 18.81 -3.65
CA TRP A 135 11.75 19.75 -3.86
C TRP A 135 11.97 21.10 -3.16
N LEU A 136 13.15 21.36 -2.60
CA LEU A 136 13.53 22.70 -2.19
C LEU A 136 14.11 23.46 -3.39
N PRO A 137 13.61 24.67 -3.70
CA PRO A 137 14.21 25.51 -4.73
C PRO A 137 15.67 25.80 -4.37
N ARG A 138 16.57 25.69 -5.35
CA ARG A 138 17.94 26.22 -5.25
C ARG A 138 17.93 27.72 -5.49
#